data_AF-A0A1Y1YC52-F1
#
_entry.id   AF-A0A1Y1YC52-F1
#
_cell.length_a   1.000
_cell.length_b   1.000
_cell.length_c   1.000
_cell.angle_alpha   90.00
_cell.angle_beta   90.00
_cell.angle_gamma   90.00
#
_symmetry.space_group_name_H-M   'P 1'
#
loop_
_entity.id
_entity.type
_entity.pdbx_description
1 polymer ?
#
loop_
_entity_poly.entity_id
_entity_poly.type
_entity_poly.pdbx_seq_one_letter_code
_entity_poly.pdbx_strand_id
1 'polypeptide(L)'
;MAVTESLEEQVPNSVWYLAYGSNMSKAVLTGRRLVKPIKSVPVRVPGYFLSFDHPGMAFVEPGFASVRAFSDNPEDALESKFYPVTRSKRNDAPVVHGVAHLVTAQDFRQIQLTEGGGGSTEFGYQDRIVECVSYTNEKIQAHTLITHDHCARPSIPSMRYLTIIRTGAKEHELDPEFQSYLDDLVAFEAKNWREKVGKFLFTLILIPIFGPMIFLRVFMKKNGELPQVLHWWMHSLGHFIWILHDRIVEPILGNGGSTRLPTKPKSL
;
A
#
# COMPACT_ATOMS: atom_id res chain seq x y z
N MET A 1 21.06 13.92 -43.92
CA MET A 1 20.12 14.32 -42.86
C MET A 1 20.00 13.15 -41.91
N ALA A 2 20.66 13.23 -40.76
CA ALA A 2 20.61 12.20 -39.73
C ALA A 2 19.29 12.34 -38.98
N VAL A 3 18.42 11.33 -39.12
CA VAL A 3 17.29 11.15 -38.21
C VAL A 3 17.87 10.47 -36.98
N THR A 4 18.13 11.25 -35.95
CA THR A 4 18.49 10.77 -34.61
C THR A 4 17.28 10.10 -34.00
N GLU A 5 17.14 8.81 -34.26
CA GLU A 5 16.31 7.90 -33.49
C GLU A 5 16.94 7.82 -32.09
N SER A 6 16.30 8.44 -31.10
CA SER A 6 16.73 8.37 -29.70
C SER A 6 16.49 6.96 -29.19
N LEU A 7 17.49 6.10 -29.36
CA LEU A 7 17.59 4.81 -28.68
C LEU A 7 17.69 5.09 -27.18
N GLU A 8 16.57 5.00 -26.48
CA GLU A 8 16.61 4.71 -25.05
C GLU A 8 17.41 3.41 -24.90
N GLU A 9 18.58 3.50 -24.28
CA GLU A 9 19.35 2.34 -23.84
C GLU A 9 18.43 1.49 -22.94
N GLN A 10 17.75 0.50 -23.52
CA GLN A 10 17.09 -0.53 -22.75
C GLN A 10 18.19 -1.28 -22.01
N VAL A 11 18.42 -0.91 -20.74
CA VAL A 11 19.32 -1.64 -19.86
C VAL A 11 18.82 -3.09 -19.86
N PRO A 12 19.62 -4.06 -20.37
CA PRO A 12 19.14 -5.43 -20.54
C PRO A 12 18.60 -5.97 -19.21
N ASN A 13 17.42 -6.60 -19.24
CA ASN A 13 16.78 -7.24 -18.08
C ASN A 13 16.35 -6.27 -16.96
N SER A 14 15.95 -5.04 -17.31
CA SER A 14 15.33 -4.08 -16.39
C SER A 14 13.83 -3.92 -16.65
N VAL A 15 13.11 -3.51 -15.61
CA VAL A 15 11.67 -3.21 -15.65
C VAL A 15 11.38 -1.92 -14.92
N TRP A 16 10.37 -1.18 -15.37
CA TRP A 16 9.84 -0.05 -14.63
C TRP A 16 8.87 -0.55 -13.55
N TYR A 17 9.09 -0.11 -12.32
CA TYR A 17 8.25 -0.37 -11.17
C TYR A 17 7.71 0.95 -10.60
N LEU A 18 6.40 1.12 -10.62
CA LEU A 18 5.73 2.26 -10.00
C LEU A 18 5.56 2.02 -8.50
N ALA A 19 6.18 2.89 -7.71
CA ALA A 19 5.91 3.05 -6.29
C ALA A 19 4.98 4.26 -6.05
N TYR A 20 3.87 4.04 -5.36
CA TYR A 20 2.94 5.10 -4.92
C TYR A 20 2.79 5.14 -3.37
N GLY A 21 3.45 4.20 -2.67
CA GLY A 21 3.40 4.03 -1.23
C GLY A 21 4.78 4.14 -0.59
N SER A 22 5.09 3.25 0.37
CA SER A 22 6.34 3.34 1.13
C SER A 22 7.62 3.24 0.29
N ASN A 23 7.58 2.55 -0.84
CA ASN A 23 8.74 2.39 -1.72
C ASN A 23 9.13 3.68 -2.46
N MET A 24 8.32 4.75 -2.40
CA MET A 24 8.78 6.06 -2.86
C MET A 24 9.92 6.60 -1.99
N SER A 25 10.03 6.15 -0.72
CA SER A 25 11.13 6.58 0.15
C SER A 25 12.39 5.76 -0.11
N LYS A 26 13.51 6.46 -0.31
CA LYS A 26 14.86 5.87 -0.44
C LYS A 26 15.23 5.02 0.77
N ALA A 27 14.85 5.45 1.98
CA ALA A 27 15.09 4.70 3.22
C ALA A 27 14.36 3.34 3.23
N VAL A 28 13.22 3.23 2.54
CA VAL A 28 12.49 1.98 2.42
C VAL A 28 13.01 1.16 1.26
N LEU A 29 13.04 1.70 0.04
CA LEU A 29 13.42 0.96 -1.16
C LEU A 29 14.88 0.51 -1.09
N THR A 30 15.81 1.46 -0.90
CA THR A 30 17.24 1.14 -0.83
C THR A 30 17.63 0.55 0.53
N GLY A 31 17.07 1.06 1.62
CA GLY A 31 17.45 0.64 2.97
C GLY A 31 16.83 -0.70 3.40
N ARG A 32 15.49 -0.80 3.38
CA ARG A 32 14.78 -1.97 3.89
C ARG A 32 14.61 -3.06 2.83
N ARG A 33 14.25 -2.67 1.60
CA ARG A 33 14.07 -3.60 0.48
C ARG A 33 15.39 -3.97 -0.17
N LEU A 34 16.49 -3.25 0.09
CA LEU A 34 17.80 -3.49 -0.50
C LEU A 34 17.81 -3.43 -2.03
N VAL A 35 16.89 -2.66 -2.62
CA VAL A 35 16.78 -2.46 -4.06
C VAL A 35 17.36 -1.10 -4.41
N LYS A 36 18.33 -1.07 -5.34
CA LYS A 36 18.93 0.16 -5.83
C LYS A 36 18.40 0.46 -7.23
N PRO A 37 17.50 1.44 -7.39
CA PRO A 37 16.98 1.78 -8.71
C PRO A 37 18.08 2.36 -9.60
N ILE A 38 18.08 1.97 -10.88
CA ILE A 38 18.95 2.48 -11.94
C ILE A 38 18.56 3.92 -12.27
N LYS A 39 17.25 4.17 -12.38
CA LYS A 39 16.65 5.48 -12.65
C LYS A 39 15.38 5.62 -11.81
N SER A 40 15.04 6.83 -11.39
CA SER A 40 13.78 7.13 -10.68
C SER A 40 13.18 8.39 -11.27
N VAL A 41 11.91 8.33 -11.68
CA VAL A 41 11.21 9.42 -12.36
C VAL A 41 9.90 9.68 -11.64
N PRO A 42 9.61 10.93 -11.20
CA PRO A 42 8.30 11.26 -10.66
C PRO A 42 7.26 11.25 -11.78
N VAL A 43 6.12 10.61 -11.51
CA VAL A 43 5.07 10.35 -12.49
C VAL A 43 3.70 10.58 -11.88
N ARG A 44 2.72 10.86 -12.74
CA ARG A 44 1.28 10.72 -12.45
C ARG A 44 0.73 9.51 -13.20
N VAL A 45 -0.37 8.93 -12.70
CA VAL A 45 -0.99 7.75 -13.29
C VAL A 45 -2.45 8.07 -13.64
N PRO A 46 -2.71 8.62 -14.83
CA PRO A 46 -4.06 8.98 -15.25
C PRO A 46 -5.04 7.82 -15.09
N GLY A 47 -6.26 8.11 -14.65
CA GLY A 47 -7.28 7.09 -14.43
C GLY A 47 -7.20 6.36 -13.09
N TYR A 48 -6.22 6.66 -12.23
CA TYR A 48 -6.10 6.05 -10.90
C TYR A 48 -6.00 7.08 -9.78
N PHE A 49 -6.47 6.71 -8.58
CA PHE A 49 -6.30 7.45 -7.34
C PHE A 49 -5.67 6.58 -6.23
N LEU A 50 -5.08 7.26 -5.24
CA LEU A 50 -4.49 6.62 -4.06
C LEU A 50 -5.59 6.19 -3.08
N SER A 51 -5.56 4.94 -2.62
CA SER A 51 -6.44 4.42 -1.57
C SER A 51 -5.65 3.78 -0.42
N PHE A 52 -6.29 3.56 0.73
CA PHE A 52 -5.69 2.89 1.89
C PHE A 52 -6.53 1.68 2.30
N ASP A 53 -6.49 0.66 1.47
CA ASP A 53 -7.32 -0.53 1.58
C ASP A 53 -6.53 -1.83 1.56
N HIS A 54 -5.21 -1.77 1.50
CA HIS A 54 -4.39 -2.94 1.81
C HIS A 54 -4.42 -3.19 3.32
N PRO A 55 -4.99 -4.31 3.80
CA PRO A 55 -5.20 -4.52 5.23
C PRO A 55 -3.87 -4.69 5.98
N GLY A 56 -3.70 -3.93 7.05
CA GLY A 56 -2.63 -4.15 8.01
C GLY A 56 -3.13 -4.72 9.34
N MET A 57 -2.56 -4.27 10.44
CA MET A 57 -2.96 -4.64 11.80
C MET A 57 -3.78 -3.51 12.43
N ALA A 58 -5.03 -3.81 12.79
CA ALA A 58 -5.91 -2.87 13.47
C ALA A 58 -5.22 -2.21 14.68
N PHE A 59 -5.53 -0.94 14.95
CA PHE A 59 -4.96 -0.09 16.01
C PHE A 59 -3.46 0.25 15.93
N VAL A 60 -2.68 -0.45 15.10
CA VAL A 60 -1.22 -0.28 15.01
C VAL A 60 -0.84 0.31 13.66
N GLU A 61 -1.14 -0.42 12.59
CA GLU A 61 -0.92 -0.07 11.20
C GLU A 61 -2.14 -0.52 10.41
N PRO A 62 -3.29 0.18 10.52
CA PRO A 62 -4.57 -0.39 10.11
C PRO A 62 -4.67 -0.68 8.62
N GLY A 63 -4.10 0.20 7.80
CA GLY A 63 -4.08 0.05 6.35
C GLY A 63 -2.83 0.61 5.70
N PHE A 64 -2.50 0.04 4.55
CA PHE A 64 -1.42 0.46 3.67
C PHE A 64 -1.97 0.88 2.30
N ALA A 65 -1.14 1.56 1.52
CA ALA A 65 -1.55 2.16 0.27
C ALA A 65 -1.88 1.10 -0.79
N SER A 66 -2.91 1.37 -1.58
CA SER A 66 -3.19 0.75 -2.87
C SER A 66 -3.48 1.86 -3.89
N VAL A 67 -3.70 1.48 -5.14
CA VAL A 67 -4.33 2.35 -6.13
C VAL A 67 -5.63 1.73 -6.62
N ARG A 68 -6.57 2.57 -7.02
CA ARG A 68 -7.85 2.17 -7.62
C ARG A 68 -8.09 3.00 -8.86
N ALA A 69 -8.71 2.38 -9.87
CA ALA A 69 -9.16 3.11 -11.04
C ALA A 69 -10.30 4.06 -10.65
N PHE A 70 -10.46 5.18 -11.35
CA PHE A 70 -11.71 5.95 -11.31
C PHE A 70 -12.77 5.19 -12.09
N SER A 71 -13.99 5.17 -11.57
CA SER A 71 -15.18 4.68 -12.28
C SER A 71 -15.69 5.77 -13.21
N ASP A 72 -16.06 5.36 -14.42
CA ASP A 72 -16.81 6.20 -15.36
C ASP A 72 -18.27 6.37 -14.93
N ASN A 73 -18.74 5.62 -13.92
CA ASN A 73 -20.10 5.68 -13.40
C ASN A 73 -20.22 6.65 -12.21
N PRO A 74 -20.90 7.80 -12.36
CA PRO A 74 -21.02 8.82 -11.30
C PRO A 74 -21.81 8.36 -10.07
N GLU A 75 -22.54 7.25 -10.14
CA GLU A 75 -23.37 6.72 -9.04
C GLU A 75 -22.65 5.69 -8.16
N ASP A 76 -21.39 5.35 -8.44
CA ASP A 76 -20.64 4.35 -7.67
C ASP A 76 -20.21 4.90 -6.29
N ALA A 77 -21.16 4.92 -5.35
CA ALA A 77 -20.88 5.08 -3.92
C ALA A 77 -19.89 4.03 -3.39
N LEU A 78 -19.66 2.96 -4.16
CA LEU A 78 -18.65 1.95 -3.88
C LEU A 78 -17.21 2.46 -4.04
N GLU A 79 -16.96 3.44 -4.91
CA GLU A 79 -15.61 4.03 -5.05
C GLU A 79 -15.34 5.10 -4.02
N SER A 80 -16.34 5.93 -3.72
CA SER A 80 -16.21 6.98 -2.71
C SER A 80 -15.89 6.42 -1.32
N LYS A 81 -16.31 5.20 -1.00
CA LYS A 81 -15.93 4.51 0.25
C LYS A 81 -14.43 4.23 0.36
N PHE A 82 -13.71 4.19 -0.76
CA PHE A 82 -12.26 3.98 -0.83
C PHE A 82 -11.46 5.28 -0.90
N TYR A 83 -12.14 6.43 -1.04
CA TYR A 83 -11.46 7.72 -1.00
C TYR A 83 -10.83 7.92 0.38
N PRO A 84 -9.53 8.28 0.45
CA PRO A 84 -8.88 8.54 1.71
C PRO A 84 -9.57 9.66 2.48
N VAL A 85 -9.71 9.47 3.78
CA VAL A 85 -10.26 10.50 4.67
C VAL A 85 -9.26 11.64 4.78
N THR A 86 -9.69 12.86 4.48
CA THR A 86 -8.86 14.07 4.58
C THR A 86 -9.36 15.00 5.68
N ARG A 87 -8.50 15.90 6.18
CA ARG A 87 -8.90 16.89 7.19
C ARG A 87 -9.79 17.98 6.61
N SER A 88 -9.57 18.36 5.34
CA SER A 88 -10.46 19.26 4.61
C SER A 88 -11.86 18.69 4.34
N LYS A 89 -12.07 17.37 4.55
CA LYS A 89 -13.30 16.63 4.21
C LYS A 89 -13.69 16.79 2.74
N ARG A 90 -12.69 16.80 1.86
CA ARG A 90 -12.92 16.77 0.42
C ARG A 90 -13.58 15.44 0.02
N ASN A 91 -14.41 15.48 -1.01
CA ASN A 91 -15.15 14.33 -1.50
C ASN A 91 -14.61 13.79 -2.84
N ASP A 92 -13.46 14.28 -3.26
CA ASP A 92 -12.76 13.89 -4.49
C ASP A 92 -11.35 13.40 -4.15
N ALA A 93 -10.83 12.49 -4.96
CA ALA A 93 -9.44 12.06 -4.90
C ALA A 93 -8.71 12.55 -6.16
N PRO A 94 -7.56 13.24 -6.03
CA PRO A 94 -6.76 13.61 -7.18
C PRO A 94 -6.19 12.34 -7.85
N VAL A 95 -5.76 12.50 -9.10
CA VAL A 95 -4.94 11.48 -9.78
C VAL A 95 -3.78 11.09 -8.88
N VAL A 96 -3.43 9.80 -8.82
CA VAL A 96 -2.30 9.34 -8.02
C VAL A 96 -0.98 9.75 -8.67
N HIS A 97 -0.08 10.30 -7.85
CA HIS A 97 1.31 10.51 -8.23
C HIS A 97 2.19 9.51 -7.47
N GLY A 98 3.32 9.17 -8.08
CA GLY A 98 4.28 8.23 -7.55
C GLY A 98 5.63 8.36 -8.21
N VAL A 99 6.47 7.37 -8.02
CA VAL A 99 7.82 7.31 -8.59
C VAL A 99 7.95 6.03 -9.40
N ALA A 100 8.19 6.17 -10.70
CA ALA A 100 8.59 5.07 -11.56
C ALA A 100 10.09 4.83 -11.34
N HIS A 101 10.43 3.67 -10.79
CA HIS A 101 11.80 3.21 -10.59
C HIS A 101 12.17 2.20 -11.66
N LEU A 102 13.24 2.47 -12.43
CA LEU A 102 13.85 1.47 -13.30
C LEU A 102 14.72 0.55 -12.43
N VAL A 103 14.36 -0.71 -12.33
CA VAL A 103 15.04 -1.71 -11.48
C VAL A 103 15.40 -2.95 -12.30
N THR A 104 16.30 -3.79 -11.80
CA THR A 104 16.57 -5.07 -12.44
C THR A 104 15.38 -6.03 -12.26
N ALA A 105 15.21 -7.00 -13.16
CA ALA A 105 14.17 -8.02 -13.01
C ALA A 105 14.35 -8.88 -11.73
N GLN A 106 15.58 -8.98 -11.22
CA GLN A 106 15.85 -9.65 -9.94
C GLN A 106 15.36 -8.81 -8.75
N ASP A 107 15.66 -7.51 -8.76
CA ASP A 107 15.18 -6.58 -7.74
C ASP A 107 13.65 -6.50 -7.72
N PHE A 108 13.02 -6.48 -8.90
CA PHE A 108 11.56 -6.49 -8.99
C PHE A 108 10.95 -7.75 -8.37
N ARG A 109 11.54 -8.93 -8.62
CA ARG A 109 11.12 -10.17 -7.93
C ARG A 109 11.26 -10.07 -6.41
N GLN A 110 12.33 -9.45 -5.91
CA GLN A 110 12.50 -9.21 -4.48
C GLN A 110 11.42 -8.27 -3.90
N ILE A 111 10.99 -7.27 -4.66
CA ILE A 111 9.85 -6.42 -4.28
C ILE A 111 8.58 -7.26 -4.21
N GLN A 112 8.27 -8.05 -5.25
CA GLN A 112 7.10 -8.92 -5.28
C GLN A 112 7.07 -9.91 -4.10
N LEU A 113 8.19 -10.55 -3.77
CA LEU A 113 8.27 -11.47 -2.64
C LEU A 113 8.04 -10.78 -1.29
N THR A 114 8.50 -9.54 -1.15
CA THR A 114 8.46 -8.85 0.15
C THR A 114 7.23 -7.95 0.34
N GLU A 115 6.46 -7.69 -0.72
CA GLU A 115 5.22 -6.89 -0.69
C GLU A 115 3.98 -7.66 -1.13
N GLY A 116 4.05 -8.44 -2.21
CA GLY A 116 2.93 -9.17 -2.82
C GLY A 116 2.54 -10.46 -2.09
N GLY A 117 2.42 -10.40 -0.76
CA GLY A 117 1.94 -11.55 0.02
C GLY A 117 2.85 -12.78 -0.01
N GLY A 118 4.14 -12.63 -0.32
CA GLY A 118 5.08 -13.75 -0.44
C GLY A 118 5.07 -14.46 -1.79
N GLY A 119 4.65 -13.77 -2.87
CA GLY A 119 4.52 -14.36 -4.21
C GLY A 119 3.20 -15.13 -4.42
N SER A 120 2.24 -14.99 -3.49
CA SER A 120 0.91 -15.57 -3.62
C SER A 120 0.06 -14.74 -4.59
N THR A 121 -0.45 -15.37 -5.65
CA THR A 121 -1.33 -14.72 -6.64
C THR A 121 -2.77 -14.51 -6.14
N GLU A 122 -3.10 -14.99 -4.94
CA GLU A 122 -4.47 -14.95 -4.40
C GLU A 122 -4.64 -13.96 -3.24
N PHE A 123 -3.56 -13.47 -2.64
CA PHE A 123 -3.63 -12.73 -1.37
C PHE A 123 -2.67 -11.54 -1.33
N GLY A 124 -3.14 -10.42 -0.80
CA GLY A 124 -2.33 -9.20 -0.66
C GLY A 124 -2.37 -8.34 -1.93
N TYR A 125 -1.19 -8.06 -2.51
CA TYR A 125 -1.09 -7.31 -3.76
C TYR A 125 -0.93 -8.22 -4.98
N GLN A 126 -1.58 -7.85 -6.08
CA GLN A 126 -1.40 -8.39 -7.42
C GLN A 126 -0.53 -7.45 -8.27
N ASP A 127 0.25 -7.99 -9.19
CA ASP A 127 1.00 -7.21 -10.19
C ASP A 127 0.08 -6.77 -11.34
N ARG A 128 0.16 -5.50 -11.73
CA ARG A 128 -0.53 -4.89 -12.86
C ARG A 128 0.41 -3.94 -13.59
N ILE A 129 0.29 -3.88 -14.91
CA ILE A 129 0.96 -2.86 -15.72
C ILE A 129 0.04 -1.67 -15.85
N VAL A 130 0.56 -0.48 -15.55
CA VAL A 130 -0.16 0.79 -15.69
C VAL A 130 0.64 1.78 -16.55
N GLU A 131 -0.07 2.61 -17.30
CA GLU A 131 0.54 3.73 -18.03
C GLU A 131 0.78 4.91 -17.07
N CYS A 132 2.05 5.24 -16.86
CA CYS A 132 2.48 6.40 -16.11
C CYS A 132 2.86 7.53 -17.07
N VAL A 133 2.66 8.77 -16.66
CA VAL A 133 3.11 9.98 -17.38
C VAL A 133 4.06 10.75 -16.48
N SER A 134 5.31 10.92 -16.91
CA SER A 134 6.28 11.74 -16.19
C SER A 134 5.87 13.21 -16.17
N TYR A 135 6.47 14.00 -15.27
CA TYR A 135 6.25 15.45 -15.27
C TYR A 135 6.86 16.15 -16.49
N THR A 136 7.73 15.47 -17.24
CA THR A 136 8.23 15.90 -18.56
C THR A 136 7.35 15.39 -19.71
N ASN A 137 6.21 14.76 -19.42
CA ASN A 137 5.24 14.17 -20.36
C ASN A 137 5.75 12.94 -21.14
N GLU A 138 6.73 12.22 -20.61
CA GLU A 138 7.14 10.91 -21.12
C GLU A 138 6.16 9.83 -20.64
N LYS A 139 5.74 8.94 -21.53
CA LYS A 139 4.88 7.80 -21.18
C LYS A 139 5.74 6.61 -20.78
N ILE A 140 5.45 6.01 -19.62
CA ILE A 140 6.19 4.88 -19.06
C ILE A 140 5.21 3.77 -18.72
N GLN A 141 5.39 2.59 -19.31
CA GLN A 141 4.67 1.38 -18.90
C GLN A 141 5.39 0.77 -17.70
N ALA A 142 4.73 0.75 -16.53
CA ALA A 142 5.35 0.29 -15.29
C ALA A 142 4.52 -0.79 -14.62
N HIS A 143 5.19 -1.81 -14.10
CA HIS A 143 4.60 -2.73 -13.15
C HIS A 143 4.25 -2.00 -11.85
N THR A 144 3.12 -2.32 -11.26
CA THR A 144 2.71 -1.82 -9.96
C THR A 144 1.96 -2.89 -9.20
N LEU A 145 2.00 -2.78 -7.88
CA LEU A 145 1.33 -3.72 -6.99
C LEU A 145 -0.01 -3.12 -6.61
N ILE A 146 -1.12 -3.85 -6.73
CA ILE A 146 -2.47 -3.35 -6.39
C ILE A 146 -3.14 -4.36 -5.46
N THR A 147 -3.84 -3.92 -4.43
CA THR A 147 -4.53 -4.85 -3.52
C THR A 147 -5.61 -5.62 -4.28
N HIS A 148 -5.72 -6.93 -4.03
CA HIS A 148 -6.85 -7.71 -4.54
C HIS A 148 -8.17 -7.24 -3.94
N ASP A 149 -9.22 -7.10 -4.74
CA ASP A 149 -10.52 -6.58 -4.27
C ASP A 149 -11.16 -7.42 -3.16
N HIS A 150 -11.02 -8.76 -3.20
CA HIS A 150 -11.55 -9.63 -2.14
C HIS A 150 -10.75 -9.54 -0.83
N CYS A 151 -9.54 -8.97 -0.85
CA CYS A 151 -8.73 -8.69 0.33
C CYS A 151 -8.88 -7.24 0.81
N ALA A 152 -9.45 -6.35 0.00
CA ALA A 152 -9.46 -4.92 0.25
C ALA A 152 -10.29 -4.55 1.50
N ARG A 153 -9.72 -3.72 2.36
CA ARG A 153 -10.34 -3.22 3.60
C ARG A 153 -10.06 -1.74 3.77
N PRO A 154 -11.00 -0.84 3.40
CA PRO A 154 -10.88 0.59 3.63
C PRO A 154 -10.47 0.90 5.07
N SER A 155 -9.38 1.63 5.21
CA SER A 155 -8.73 1.90 6.48
C SER A 155 -8.05 3.27 6.47
N ILE A 156 -7.76 3.80 7.67
CA ILE A 156 -6.96 5.00 7.86
C ILE A 156 -5.50 4.56 8.11
N PRO A 157 -4.52 5.08 7.37
CA PRO A 157 -3.11 4.74 7.56
C PRO A 157 -2.58 5.28 8.89
N SER A 158 -1.52 4.66 9.43
CA SER A 158 -0.84 5.20 10.60
C SER A 158 -0.08 6.50 10.28
N MET A 159 0.17 7.31 11.31
CA MET A 159 1.03 8.49 11.16
C MET A 159 2.45 8.11 10.69
N ARG A 160 3.00 7.01 11.22
CA ARG A 160 4.31 6.50 10.81
C ARG A 160 4.35 6.19 9.31
N TYR A 161 3.32 5.54 8.79
CA TYR A 161 3.23 5.19 7.38
C TYR A 161 3.05 6.43 6.49
N LEU A 162 2.16 7.36 6.88
CA LEU A 162 2.01 8.63 6.16
C LEU A 162 3.30 9.44 6.11
N THR A 163 4.07 9.48 7.21
CA THR A 163 5.38 10.15 7.22
C THR A 163 6.31 9.55 6.17
N ILE A 164 6.36 8.22 6.02
CA ILE A 164 7.19 7.57 4.99
C ILE A 164 6.76 8.00 3.58
N ILE A 165 5.46 7.99 3.29
CA ILE A 165 4.92 8.39 1.98
C ILE A 165 5.26 9.85 1.69
N ARG A 166 5.03 10.76 2.66
CA ARG A 166 5.34 12.19 2.54
C ARG A 166 6.84 12.45 2.37
N THR A 167 7.69 11.71 3.07
CA THR A 167 9.15 11.79 2.90
C THR A 167 9.53 11.36 1.48
N GLY A 168 9.03 10.22 0.99
CA GLY A 168 9.29 9.77 -0.38
C GLY A 168 8.81 10.76 -1.44
N ALA A 169 7.63 11.36 -1.22
CA ALA A 169 7.09 12.40 -2.07
C ALA A 169 8.01 13.63 -2.17
N LYS A 170 8.56 14.06 -1.03
CA LYS A 170 9.53 15.18 -0.95
C LYS A 170 10.88 14.82 -1.57
N GLU A 171 11.40 13.62 -1.30
CA GLU A 171 12.69 13.13 -1.81
C GLU A 171 12.77 13.06 -3.34
N HIS A 172 11.61 12.94 -3.99
CA HIS A 172 11.46 12.85 -5.44
C HIS A 172 10.73 14.06 -6.05
N GLU A 173 10.50 15.12 -5.28
CA GLU A 173 9.90 16.36 -5.75
C GLU A 173 8.57 16.12 -6.50
N LEU A 174 7.68 15.31 -5.91
CA LEU A 174 6.33 15.11 -6.46
C LEU A 174 5.59 16.45 -6.59
N ASP A 175 4.54 16.47 -7.39
CA ASP A 175 3.74 17.67 -7.62
C ASP A 175 3.31 18.35 -6.30
N PRO A 176 3.47 19.67 -6.17
CA PRO A 176 3.16 20.38 -4.92
C PRO A 176 1.70 20.24 -4.47
N GLU A 177 0.74 20.18 -5.40
CA GLU A 177 -0.68 19.99 -5.07
C GLU A 177 -0.90 18.57 -4.54
N PHE A 178 -0.27 17.56 -5.15
CA PHE A 178 -0.31 16.19 -4.64
C PHE A 178 0.36 16.06 -3.27
N GLN A 179 1.48 16.75 -3.04
CA GLN A 179 2.11 16.79 -1.71
C GLN A 179 1.18 17.42 -0.66
N SER A 180 0.47 18.51 -1.01
CA SER A 180 -0.55 19.12 -0.15
C SER A 180 -1.69 18.15 0.17
N TYR A 181 -2.15 17.39 -0.83
CA TYR A 181 -3.13 16.32 -0.64
C TYR A 181 -2.62 15.24 0.33
N LEU A 182 -1.39 14.76 0.17
CA LEU A 182 -0.77 13.79 1.09
C LEU A 182 -0.66 14.33 2.52
N ASP A 183 -0.36 15.62 2.67
CA ASP A 183 -0.31 16.29 3.96
C ASP A 183 -1.71 16.38 4.60
N ASP A 184 -2.77 16.56 3.80
CA ASP A 184 -4.16 16.64 4.25
C ASP A 184 -4.78 15.30 4.68
N LEU A 185 -4.17 14.17 4.30
CA LEU A 185 -4.60 12.84 4.73
C LEU A 185 -4.65 12.71 6.26
N VAL A 186 -5.73 12.11 6.77
CA VAL A 186 -5.91 11.79 8.18
C VAL A 186 -5.07 10.58 8.55
N ALA A 187 -4.35 10.69 9.67
CA ALA A 187 -3.63 9.58 10.29
C ALA A 187 -4.50 8.91 11.34
N PHE A 188 -4.37 7.59 11.48
CA PHE A 188 -5.00 6.85 12.56
C PHE A 188 -4.37 7.24 13.89
N GLU A 189 -5.23 7.58 14.85
CA GLU A 189 -4.86 7.89 16.23
C GLU A 189 -5.93 7.34 17.16
N ALA A 190 -5.53 6.60 18.19
CA ALA A 190 -6.43 6.12 19.23
C ALA A 190 -6.73 7.27 20.20
N LYS A 191 -7.83 7.99 19.96
CA LYS A 191 -8.17 9.22 20.72
C LYS A 191 -8.87 8.87 22.02
N ASN A 192 -9.80 7.92 21.98
CA ASN A 192 -10.65 7.59 23.12
C ASN A 192 -10.02 6.49 23.98
N TRP A 193 -10.37 6.45 25.28
CA TRP A 193 -9.82 5.46 26.20
C TRP A 193 -10.11 4.01 25.76
N ARG A 194 -11.30 3.76 25.16
CA ARG A 194 -11.67 2.46 24.59
C ARG A 194 -10.70 2.02 23.50
N GLU A 195 -10.35 2.91 22.58
CA GLU A 195 -9.40 2.63 21.50
C GLU A 195 -7.97 2.49 22.03
N LYS A 196 -7.59 3.23 23.08
CA LYS A 196 -6.28 3.08 23.74
C LYS A 196 -6.15 1.71 24.41
N VAL A 197 -7.19 1.28 25.12
CA VAL A 197 -7.27 -0.07 25.70
C VAL A 197 -7.30 -1.13 24.60
N GLY A 198 -8.09 -0.92 23.54
CA GLY A 198 -8.12 -1.77 22.35
C GLY A 198 -6.74 -1.93 21.74
N LYS A 199 -6.05 -0.83 21.46
CA LYS A 199 -4.67 -0.82 20.96
C LYS A 199 -3.74 -1.61 21.86
N PHE A 200 -3.78 -1.40 23.17
CA PHE A 200 -2.92 -2.11 24.12
C PHE A 200 -3.17 -3.62 24.10
N LEU A 201 -4.43 -4.05 24.31
CA LEU A 201 -4.80 -5.46 24.35
C LEU A 201 -4.55 -6.16 23.02
N PHE A 202 -4.94 -5.53 21.91
CA PHE A 202 -4.75 -6.09 20.57
C PHE A 202 -3.25 -6.25 20.27
N THR A 203 -2.43 -5.25 20.60
CA THR A 203 -0.96 -5.34 20.44
C THR A 203 -0.37 -6.47 21.30
N LEU A 204 -0.83 -6.63 22.54
CA LEU A 204 -0.35 -7.68 23.45
C LEU A 204 -0.68 -9.09 22.94
N ILE A 205 -1.82 -9.26 22.26
CA ILE A 205 -2.20 -10.52 21.60
C ILE A 205 -1.39 -10.73 20.31
N LEU A 206 -1.17 -9.68 19.52
CA LEU A 206 -0.50 -9.81 18.22
C LEU A 206 1.01 -10.05 18.33
N ILE A 207 1.70 -9.47 19.31
CA ILE A 207 3.15 -9.63 19.47
C ILE A 207 3.59 -11.10 19.60
N PRO A 208 3.04 -11.94 20.49
CA PRO A 208 3.47 -13.34 20.60
C PRO A 208 3.13 -14.17 19.36
N ILE A 209 2.14 -13.73 18.57
CA ILE A 209 1.75 -14.38 17.32
C ILE A 209 2.70 -14.00 16.18
N PHE A 210 2.89 -12.70 15.94
CA PHE A 210 3.66 -12.20 14.80
C PHE A 210 5.16 -12.03 15.07
N GLY A 211 5.57 -11.81 16.31
CA GLY A 211 6.97 -11.62 16.70
C GLY A 211 7.87 -12.78 16.29
N PRO A 212 7.55 -14.04 16.68
CA PRO A 212 8.32 -15.21 16.25
C PRO A 212 8.38 -15.37 14.74
N MET A 213 7.32 -14.99 14.02
CA MET A 213 7.29 -15.07 12.55
C MET A 213 8.18 -14.02 11.89
N ILE A 214 8.18 -12.78 12.38
CA ILE A 214 9.09 -11.74 11.89
C ILE A 214 10.55 -12.18 12.13
N PHE A 215 10.82 -12.73 13.32
CA PHE A 215 12.13 -13.30 13.63
C PHE A 215 12.51 -14.45 12.68
N LEU A 216 11.61 -15.41 12.48
CA LEU A 216 11.82 -16.53 11.56
C LEU A 216 12.05 -16.05 10.13
N ARG A 217 11.31 -15.05 9.65
CA ARG A 217 11.53 -14.42 8.33
C ARG A 217 12.93 -13.83 8.20
N VAL A 218 13.38 -13.07 9.19
CA VAL A 218 14.71 -12.45 9.18
C VAL A 218 15.80 -13.53 9.22
N PHE A 219 15.59 -14.60 10.00
CA PHE A 219 16.51 -15.73 10.07
C PHE A 219 16.57 -16.53 8.77
N MET A 220 15.40 -16.84 8.18
CA MET A 220 15.26 -17.63 6.95
C MET A 220 15.67 -16.85 5.69
N LYS A 221 15.65 -15.50 5.69
CA LYS A 221 16.19 -14.68 4.59
C LYS A 221 17.67 -15.02 4.26
N LYS A 222 18.41 -15.61 5.20
CA LYS A 222 19.77 -16.13 4.96
C LYS A 222 19.81 -17.50 4.25
N ASN A 223 18.71 -18.27 4.27
CA ASN A 223 18.68 -19.69 3.91
C ASN A 223 17.64 -20.07 2.82
N GLY A 224 16.73 -19.18 2.41
CA GLY A 224 15.76 -19.44 1.34
C GLY A 224 14.38 -18.82 1.54
N GLU A 225 13.50 -19.02 0.56
CA GLU A 225 12.10 -18.54 0.57
C GLU A 225 11.27 -19.24 1.66
N LEU A 226 10.22 -18.58 2.16
CA LEU A 226 9.31 -19.19 3.12
C LEU A 226 8.46 -20.28 2.44
N PRO A 227 8.21 -21.42 3.11
CA PRO A 227 7.33 -22.45 2.58
C PRO A 227 5.93 -21.91 2.27
N GLN A 228 5.34 -22.34 1.15
CA GLN A 228 4.01 -21.91 0.73
C GLN A 228 2.92 -22.17 1.79
N VAL A 229 3.04 -23.27 2.54
CA VAL A 229 2.14 -23.60 3.66
C VAL A 229 2.11 -22.49 4.71
N LEU A 230 3.26 -21.88 5.00
CA LEU A 230 3.36 -20.80 5.97
C LEU A 230 2.67 -19.53 5.45
N HIS A 231 2.78 -19.21 4.15
CA HIS A 231 2.05 -18.10 3.54
C HIS A 231 0.53 -18.28 3.66
N TRP A 232 0.02 -19.47 3.35
CA TRP A 232 -1.41 -19.77 3.48
C TRP A 232 -1.91 -19.67 4.92
N TRP A 233 -1.12 -20.19 5.88
CA TRP A 233 -1.45 -20.08 7.30
C TRP A 233 -1.48 -18.62 7.78
N MET A 234 -0.49 -17.81 7.38
CA MET A 234 -0.42 -16.39 7.70
C MET A 234 -1.63 -15.62 7.17
N HIS A 235 -2.04 -15.90 5.93
CA HIS A 235 -3.23 -15.29 5.35
C HIS A 235 -4.50 -15.68 6.12
N SER A 236 -4.68 -16.97 6.40
CA SER A 236 -5.83 -17.49 7.14
C SER A 236 -5.94 -16.89 8.55
N LEU A 237 -4.80 -16.76 9.22
CA LEU A 237 -4.72 -16.11 10.53
C LEU A 237 -5.06 -14.62 10.46
N GLY A 238 -4.55 -13.89 9.47
CA GLY A 238 -4.90 -12.49 9.25
C GLY A 238 -6.40 -12.31 9.02
N HIS A 239 -7.01 -13.17 8.20
CA HIS A 239 -8.45 -13.18 7.98
C HIS A 239 -9.24 -13.44 9.27
N PHE A 240 -8.82 -14.43 10.06
CA PHE A 240 -9.45 -14.74 11.35
C PHE A 240 -9.33 -13.59 12.36
N ILE A 241 -8.15 -12.97 12.49
CA ILE A 241 -7.93 -11.80 13.35
C ILE A 241 -8.88 -10.66 12.97
N TRP A 242 -9.08 -10.45 11.67
CA TRP A 242 -10.02 -9.47 11.18
C TRP A 242 -11.49 -9.84 11.44
N ILE A 243 -11.88 -11.12 11.35
CA ILE A 243 -13.22 -11.56 11.80
C ILE A 243 -13.42 -11.31 13.29
N LEU A 244 -12.43 -11.66 14.12
CA LEU A 244 -12.44 -11.44 15.56
C LEU A 244 -12.54 -9.94 15.87
N HIS A 245 -11.80 -9.11 15.15
CA HIS A 245 -11.89 -7.67 15.25
C HIS A 245 -13.32 -7.18 14.98
N ASP A 246 -13.87 -7.51 13.82
CA ASP A 246 -15.15 -6.99 13.34
C ASP A 246 -16.33 -7.43 14.25
N ARG A 247 -16.27 -8.65 14.80
CA ARG A 247 -17.35 -9.22 15.61
C ARG A 247 -17.26 -8.89 17.09
N ILE A 248 -16.05 -8.70 17.63
CA ILE A 248 -15.84 -8.60 19.09
C ILE A 248 -15.15 -7.29 19.45
N VAL A 249 -14.02 -6.98 18.80
CA VAL A 249 -13.20 -5.82 19.20
C VAL A 249 -13.86 -4.52 18.80
N GLU A 250 -14.34 -4.39 17.57
CA GLU A 250 -14.91 -3.15 17.03
C GLU A 250 -16.12 -2.63 17.84
N PRO A 251 -17.14 -3.45 18.16
CA PRO A 251 -18.28 -3.02 18.98
C PRO A 251 -17.90 -2.55 20.40
N ILE A 252 -16.80 -3.07 20.94
CA ILE A 252 -16.41 -2.88 22.35
C ILE A 252 -15.32 -1.80 22.49
N LEU A 253 -14.35 -1.76 21.59
CA LEU A 253 -13.10 -1.00 21.73
C LEU A 253 -12.88 0.01 20.58
N GLY A 254 -13.73 0.02 19.55
CA GLY A 254 -13.67 0.94 18.41
C GLY A 254 -13.12 0.30 17.14
N ASN A 255 -13.26 0.98 16.00
CA ASN A 255 -13.03 0.41 14.66
C ASN A 255 -11.56 0.13 14.29
N GLY A 256 -10.62 0.46 15.18
CA GLY A 256 -9.20 0.17 14.98
C GLY A 256 -8.58 0.78 13.72
N GLY A 257 -9.22 1.82 13.16
CA GLY A 257 -8.80 2.48 11.92
C GLY A 257 -9.52 1.98 10.67
N SER A 258 -10.46 1.04 10.76
CA SER A 258 -11.32 0.69 9.62
C SER A 258 -12.32 1.81 9.32
N THR A 259 -12.52 2.09 8.04
CA THR A 259 -13.52 3.06 7.54
C THR A 259 -14.67 2.40 6.80
N ARG A 260 -14.80 1.07 6.94
CA ARG A 260 -15.93 0.35 6.36
C ARG A 260 -17.23 0.90 6.91
N LEU A 261 -18.22 0.99 6.02
CA LEU A 261 -19.59 1.27 6.44
C LEU A 261 -20.04 0.17 7.41
N PRO A 262 -20.74 0.51 8.49
CA PRO A 262 -21.24 -0.47 9.43
C PRO A 262 -22.10 -1.50 8.68
N THR A 263 -21.85 -2.77 8.93
CA THR A 263 -22.70 -3.83 8.40
C THR A 263 -24.10 -3.63 8.97
N LYS A 264 -25.09 -3.33 8.12
CA LYS A 264 -26.49 -3.44 8.56
C LYS A 264 -26.67 -4.85 9.12
N PRO A 265 -27.27 -5.01 10.32
CA PRO A 265 -27.57 -6.35 10.82
C PRO A 265 -28.37 -7.06 9.73
N LYS A 266 -27.96 -8.28 9.36
CA LYS A 266 -28.78 -9.13 8.49
C LYS A 266 -30.12 -9.25 9.21
N SER A 267 -31.18 -8.68 8.64
CA SER A 267 -32.54 -8.99 9.07
C SER A 267 -32.68 -10.51 8.96
N LEU A 268 -32.85 -11.17 10.10
CA LEU A 268 -33.21 -12.58 10.18
C LEU A 268 -34.57 -12.80 9.54
#